data_AF-A0A6A8AIN4-F1
#
_entry.id   AF-A0A6A8AIN4-F1
#
_cell.length_a   1.000
_cell.length_b   1.000
_cell.length_c   1.000
_cell.angle_alpha   90.00
_cell.angle_beta   90.00
_cell.angle_gamma   90.00
#
_symmetry.space_group_name_H-M   'P 1'
#
loop_
_entity.id
_entity.type
_entity.pdbx_description
1 polymer ?
#
loop_
_entity_poly.entity_id
_entity_poly.type
_entity_poly.pdbx_seq_one_letter_code
_entity_poly.pdbx_strand_id
1 'polypeptide(L)'
;MRILKIYLELESIAKGFSEIVMDTKIIKLPSGEPLKLRISILDGSFLDVWISISGKYSYHWERRHIDGKIYRHDNASHKAWVQVKTFPRHFHDGEEQNVVESRISSEPREAIREFLEFVKGYFSK
;
A
#
# COMPACT_ATOMS: atom_id res chain seq x y z
N MET A 1 20.29 0.66 -5.13
CA MET A 1 20.65 0.31 -3.73
C MET A 1 19.74 0.94 -2.66
N ARG A 2 19.33 2.21 -2.76
CA ARG A 2 18.50 2.89 -1.73
C ARG A 2 17.06 2.34 -1.59
N ILE A 3 16.39 2.03 -2.71
CA ILE A 3 15.00 1.55 -2.68
C ILE A 3 14.87 0.12 -2.14
N LEU A 4 15.87 -0.74 -2.41
CA LEU A 4 15.89 -2.11 -1.87
C LEU A 4 15.91 -2.09 -0.34
N LYS A 5 16.73 -1.20 0.25
CA LYS A 5 16.80 -1.05 1.71
C LYS A 5 15.44 -0.63 2.29
N ILE A 6 14.75 0.31 1.64
CA ILE A 6 13.39 0.71 2.04
C ILE A 6 12.47 -0.52 2.00
N TYR A 7 12.42 -1.27 0.91
CA TYR A 7 11.55 -2.45 0.83
C TYR A 7 11.89 -3.53 1.84
N LEU A 8 13.16 -3.78 2.16
CA LEU A 8 13.55 -4.73 3.20
C LEU A 8 13.10 -4.28 4.60
N GLU A 9 13.16 -2.98 4.89
CA GLU A 9 12.65 -2.44 6.16
C GLU A 9 11.12 -2.54 6.24
N LEU A 10 10.42 -2.21 5.16
CA LEU A 10 8.97 -2.36 5.08
C LEU A 10 8.53 -3.83 5.16
N GLU A 11 9.29 -4.73 4.54
CA GLU A 11 9.07 -6.18 4.63
C GLU A 11 9.21 -6.67 6.08
N SER A 12 10.24 -6.22 6.80
CA SER A 12 10.46 -6.55 8.22
C SER A 12 9.28 -6.07 9.08
N ILE A 13 8.78 -4.85 8.84
CA ILE A 13 7.59 -4.34 9.52
C ILE A 13 6.37 -5.20 9.20
N ALA A 14 6.13 -5.50 7.92
CA ALA A 14 4.98 -6.30 7.50
C ALA A 14 4.99 -7.71 8.10
N LYS A 15 6.15 -8.36 8.18
CA LYS A 15 6.30 -9.66 8.85
C LYS A 15 5.95 -9.64 10.34
N GLY A 16 5.98 -8.46 10.98
CA GLY A 16 5.53 -8.27 12.36
C GLY A 16 4.02 -8.36 12.55
N PHE A 17 3.23 -8.27 11.47
CA PHE A 17 1.76 -8.41 11.47
C PHE A 17 1.34 -9.84 11.12
N SER A 18 1.93 -10.84 11.77
CA SER A 18 1.75 -12.27 11.44
C SER A 18 0.32 -12.78 11.64
N GLU A 19 -0.52 -12.04 12.36
CA GLU A 19 -1.95 -12.31 12.52
C GLU A 19 -2.79 -12.05 11.26
N ILE A 20 -2.24 -11.32 10.28
CA ILE A 20 -2.91 -11.03 9.00
C ILE A 20 -2.02 -11.23 7.77
N VAL A 21 -0.70 -11.17 7.92
CA VAL A 21 0.27 -11.33 6.83
C VAL A 21 0.66 -12.80 6.71
N MET A 22 0.43 -13.36 5.53
CA MET A 22 0.79 -14.73 5.19
C MET A 22 2.24 -14.85 4.70
N ASP A 23 2.63 -13.97 3.78
CA ASP A 23 3.97 -13.97 3.19
C ASP A 23 4.26 -12.59 2.58
N THR A 24 5.54 -12.32 2.30
CA THR A 24 6.01 -11.09 1.67
C THR A 24 7.00 -11.39 0.57
N LYS A 25 6.94 -10.64 -0.54
CA LYS A 25 7.86 -10.78 -1.67
C LYS A 25 8.24 -9.43 -2.25
N ILE A 26 9.54 -9.14 -2.29
CA ILE A 26 10.07 -8.04 -3.10
C ILE A 26 10.09 -8.49 -4.57
N ILE A 27 9.17 -7.95 -5.37
CA ILE A 27 9.10 -8.18 -6.81
C ILE A 27 10.15 -7.31 -7.48
N LYS A 28 10.92 -7.90 -8.38
CA LYS A 28 12.00 -7.25 -9.14
C LYS A 28 11.67 -7.21 -10.63
N LEU A 29 12.19 -6.20 -11.31
CA LEU A 29 12.22 -6.15 -12.78
C LEU A 29 13.17 -7.22 -13.33
N PRO A 30 13.09 -7.55 -14.64
CA PRO A 30 14.06 -8.43 -15.30
C PRO A 30 15.51 -7.94 -15.15
N SER A 31 15.73 -6.62 -15.02
CA SER A 31 17.02 -6.00 -14.73
C SER A 31 17.57 -6.31 -13.32
N GLY A 32 16.77 -6.93 -12.45
CA GLY A 32 17.08 -7.20 -11.05
C GLY A 32 16.75 -6.05 -10.09
N GLU A 33 16.33 -4.90 -10.61
CA GLU A 33 15.95 -3.75 -9.79
C GLU A 33 14.64 -4.01 -9.03
N PRO A 34 14.52 -3.60 -7.76
CA PRO A 34 13.28 -3.75 -7.00
C PRO A 34 12.17 -2.90 -7.60
N LEU A 35 11.04 -3.54 -7.92
CA LEU A 35 9.85 -2.87 -8.44
C LEU A 35 8.93 -2.48 -7.28
N LYS A 36 8.48 -3.45 -6.49
CA LYS A 36 7.50 -3.26 -5.41
C LYS A 36 7.64 -4.35 -4.34
N LEU A 37 7.12 -4.08 -3.14
CA LEU A 37 6.89 -5.09 -2.11
C LEU A 37 5.45 -5.59 -2.24
N ARG A 38 5.25 -6.90 -2.39
CA ARG A 38 3.94 -7.55 -2.29
C ARG A 38 3.81 -8.24 -0.94
N ILE A 39 2.68 -8.03 -0.28
CA ILE A 39 2.33 -8.65 1.00
C ILE A 39 1.06 -9.46 0.74
N SER A 40 1.15 -10.78 0.88
CA SER A 40 0.01 -11.68 0.81
C SER A 40 -0.71 -11.68 2.15
N ILE A 41 -2.03 -11.48 2.12
CA ILE A 41 -2.86 -11.39 3.31
C ILE A 41 -3.60 -12.73 3.51
N LEU A 42 -3.86 -13.13 4.76
CA LEU A 42 -4.43 -14.45 5.10
C LEU A 42 -5.80 -14.74 4.47
N ASP A 43 -6.59 -13.72 4.11
CA ASP A 43 -7.87 -13.87 3.41
C ASP A 43 -7.73 -14.12 1.90
N GLY A 44 -6.50 -14.24 1.39
CA GLY A 44 -6.19 -14.42 -0.03
C GLY A 44 -6.11 -13.11 -0.82
N SER A 45 -6.33 -11.95 -0.19
CA SER A 45 -6.05 -10.64 -0.79
C SER A 45 -4.55 -10.30 -0.77
N PHE A 46 -4.14 -9.19 -1.40
CA PHE A 46 -2.75 -8.74 -1.34
C PHE A 46 -2.59 -7.23 -1.29
N LEU A 47 -1.58 -6.77 -0.56
CA LEU A 47 -1.14 -5.38 -0.51
C LEU A 47 0.15 -5.22 -1.33
N ASP A 48 0.09 -4.43 -2.39
CA ASP A 48 1.25 -3.98 -3.14
C ASP A 48 1.70 -2.59 -2.66
N VAL A 49 2.97 -2.47 -2.27
CA VAL A 49 3.63 -1.22 -1.90
C VAL A 49 4.68 -0.86 -2.94
N TRP A 50 4.44 0.24 -3.64
CA TRP A 50 5.36 0.82 -4.61
C TRP A 50 5.83 2.19 -4.13
N ILE A 51 7.13 2.46 -4.17
CA ILE A 51 7.75 3.72 -3.77
C ILE A 51 8.80 4.11 -4.81
N SER A 52 8.84 5.40 -5.16
CA SER A 52 9.88 5.99 -5.98
C SER A 52 10.87 6.81 -5.15
N ILE A 53 12.07 7.00 -5.70
CA ILE A 53 13.07 7.93 -5.13
C ILE A 53 12.63 9.40 -5.16
N SER A 54 11.65 9.75 -6.01
CA SER A 54 11.08 11.09 -6.11
C SER A 54 9.94 11.35 -5.12
N GLY A 55 9.66 10.40 -4.22
CA GLY A 55 8.59 10.50 -3.22
C GLY A 55 7.20 10.17 -3.76
N LYS A 56 7.09 9.60 -4.97
CA LYS A 56 5.84 9.01 -5.45
C LYS A 56 5.62 7.66 -4.78
N TYR A 57 4.38 7.33 -4.47
CA TYR A 57 4.05 6.07 -3.83
C TYR A 57 2.66 5.57 -4.20
N SER A 58 2.46 4.27 -4.00
CA SER A 58 1.15 3.64 -3.99
C SER A 58 1.15 2.49 -2.98
N TYR A 59 0.25 2.55 -2.02
CA TYR A 59 -0.10 1.47 -1.11
C TYR A 59 -1.46 0.95 -1.56
N HIS A 60 -1.47 -0.17 -2.26
CA HIS A 60 -2.64 -0.69 -2.95
C HIS A 60 -3.02 -2.06 -2.40
N TRP A 61 -4.10 -2.10 -1.63
CA TRP A 61 -4.72 -3.33 -1.17
C TRP A 61 -5.79 -3.79 -2.18
N GLU A 62 -5.46 -4.86 -2.90
CA GLU A 62 -6.32 -5.50 -3.88
C GLU A 62 -7.07 -6.66 -3.24
N ARG A 63 -8.39 -6.52 -3.19
CA ARG A 63 -9.30 -7.54 -2.67
C ARG A 63 -10.59 -7.66 -3.48
N ARG A 64 -10.59 -7.19 -4.73
CA ARG A 64 -11.81 -7.25 -5.57
C ARG A 64 -12.27 -8.68 -5.82
N HIS A 65 -11.35 -9.64 -5.87
CA HIS A 65 -11.66 -11.07 -5.97
C HIS A 65 -12.21 -11.69 -4.67
N ILE A 66 -12.09 -10.99 -3.54
CA ILE A 66 -12.65 -11.42 -2.25
C ILE A 66 -14.05 -10.86 -2.06
N ASP A 67 -14.22 -9.53 -2.17
CA ASP A 67 -15.48 -8.86 -1.86
C ASP A 67 -15.80 -7.66 -2.78
N GLY A 68 -15.14 -7.57 -3.92
CA GLY A 68 -15.35 -6.48 -4.88
C GLY A 68 -14.66 -5.16 -4.50
N LYS A 69 -13.93 -5.09 -3.38
CA LYS A 69 -13.35 -3.83 -2.89
C LYS A 69 -11.88 -3.63 -3.25
N ILE A 70 -11.47 -2.37 -3.27
CA ILE A 70 -10.10 -1.92 -3.45
C ILE A 70 -9.82 -0.76 -2.50
N TYR A 71 -8.64 -0.76 -1.89
CA TYR A 71 -8.19 0.35 -1.06
C TYR A 71 -6.83 0.81 -1.54
N ARG A 72 -6.67 2.10 -1.83
CA ARG A 72 -5.39 2.60 -2.37
C ARG A 72 -5.07 4.00 -1.89
N HIS A 73 -3.98 4.13 -1.12
CA HIS A 73 -3.36 5.43 -0.88
C HIS A 73 -2.28 5.67 -1.93
N ASP A 74 -2.40 6.73 -2.73
CA ASP A 74 -1.35 7.14 -3.64
C ASP A 74 -1.26 8.67 -3.77
N ASN A 75 -0.23 9.15 -4.48
CA ASN A 75 0.01 10.57 -4.69
C ASN A 75 0.25 10.93 -6.17
N ALA A 76 -0.36 10.16 -7.07
CA ALA A 76 -0.42 10.52 -8.48
C ALA A 76 -1.25 11.80 -8.64
N SER A 77 -0.74 12.76 -9.41
CA SER A 77 -1.40 14.07 -9.61
C SER A 77 -2.53 13.97 -10.63
N HIS A 78 -3.53 13.14 -10.36
CA HIS A 78 -4.70 12.98 -11.21
C HIS A 78 -5.54 14.24 -11.19
N LYS A 79 -5.73 14.89 -12.36
CA LYS A 79 -6.52 16.13 -12.46
C LYS A 79 -7.95 16.00 -11.94
N ALA A 80 -8.53 14.81 -11.97
CA ALA A 80 -9.86 14.53 -11.42
C ALA A 80 -9.95 14.79 -9.90
N TRP A 81 -8.84 14.67 -9.17
CA TRP A 81 -8.82 14.70 -7.70
C TRP A 81 -8.23 15.98 -7.10
N VAL A 82 -8.07 17.03 -7.90
CA VAL A 82 -7.48 18.31 -7.45
C VAL A 82 -8.26 18.99 -6.32
N GLN A 83 -9.53 18.63 -6.13
CA GLN A 83 -10.38 19.16 -5.07
C GLN A 83 -10.18 18.43 -3.72
N VAL A 84 -9.47 17.30 -3.70
CA VAL A 84 -9.13 16.61 -2.45
C VAL A 84 -8.16 17.47 -1.66
N LYS A 85 -8.47 17.77 -0.39
CA LYS A 85 -7.63 18.69 0.42
C LYS A 85 -6.17 18.26 0.56
N THR A 86 -5.93 16.94 0.52
CA THR A 86 -4.59 16.36 0.63
C THR A 86 -3.87 16.21 -0.71
N PHE A 87 -4.47 16.72 -1.81
CA PHE A 87 -3.91 16.61 -3.16
C PHE A 87 -2.42 17.04 -3.19
N PRO A 88 -1.52 16.27 -3.84
CA PRO A 88 -1.81 15.14 -4.73
C PRO A 88 -2.13 13.82 -4.02
N ARG A 89 -2.01 13.75 -2.70
CA ARG A 89 -2.32 12.54 -1.93
C ARG A 89 -3.83 12.33 -1.87
N HIS A 90 -4.26 11.12 -2.17
CA HIS A 90 -5.67 10.73 -2.10
C HIS A 90 -5.79 9.26 -1.68
N PHE A 91 -6.98 8.88 -1.26
CA PHE A 91 -7.32 7.52 -0.87
C PHE A 91 -8.54 7.04 -1.66
N HIS A 92 -8.38 5.94 -2.38
CA HIS A 92 -9.49 5.19 -2.95
C HIS A 92 -10.06 4.29 -1.86
N ASP A 93 -11.30 4.53 -1.43
CA ASP A 93 -11.92 3.87 -0.29
C ASP A 93 -13.02 2.89 -0.74
N GLY A 94 -12.66 1.61 -0.84
CA GLY A 94 -13.55 0.53 -1.26
C GLY A 94 -13.75 0.45 -2.77
N GLU A 95 -13.70 1.56 -3.49
CA GLU A 95 -13.90 1.63 -4.94
C GLU A 95 -12.91 2.60 -5.61
N GLU A 96 -12.57 2.36 -6.88
CA GLU A 96 -11.66 3.22 -7.65
C GLU A 96 -12.15 4.67 -7.77
N GLN A 97 -13.47 4.90 -7.79
CA GLN A 97 -14.03 6.25 -7.93
C GLN A 97 -14.42 6.91 -6.60
N ASN A 98 -14.39 6.16 -5.49
CA ASN A 98 -14.66 6.72 -4.18
C ASN A 98 -13.38 7.31 -3.59
N VAL A 99 -13.05 8.55 -3.98
CA VAL A 99 -11.80 9.21 -3.62
C VAL A 99 -11.98 10.20 -2.49
N VAL A 100 -11.25 9.99 -1.39
CA VAL A 100 -11.28 10.81 -0.18
C VAL A 100 -9.88 11.29 0.23
N GLU A 101 -9.81 12.09 1.29
CA GLU A 101 -8.55 12.58 1.87
C GLU A 101 -7.65 11.41 2.32
N SER A 102 -6.38 11.46 1.93
CA SER A 102 -5.37 10.49 2.36
C SER A 102 -4.72 10.96 3.65
N ARG A 103 -4.91 10.21 4.74
CA ARG A 103 -4.39 10.56 6.07
C ARG A 103 -3.20 9.71 6.53
N ILE A 104 -2.70 8.83 5.66
CA ILE A 104 -1.49 8.08 5.99
C ILE A 104 -0.27 9.00 6.10
N SER A 105 0.67 8.58 6.93
CA SER A 105 1.97 9.23 7.11
C SER A 105 2.72 9.36 5.78
N SER A 106 3.52 10.42 5.66
CA SER A 106 4.46 10.56 4.55
C SER A 106 5.76 9.76 4.76
N GLU A 107 6.01 9.28 5.98
CA GLU A 107 7.15 8.42 6.28
C GLU A 107 6.80 6.96 5.95
N PRO A 108 7.50 6.29 5.01
CA PRO A 108 7.09 4.99 4.50
C PRO A 108 6.91 3.90 5.56
N ARG A 109 7.73 3.93 6.62
CA ARG A 109 7.66 2.98 7.73
C ARG A 109 6.37 3.15 8.54
N GLU A 110 5.96 4.38 8.80
CA GLU A 110 4.71 4.65 9.53
C GLU A 110 3.50 4.40 8.63
N ALA A 111 3.58 4.83 7.36
CA ALA A 111 2.53 4.61 6.37
C ALA A 111 2.15 3.13 6.20
N ILE A 112 3.14 2.22 6.15
CA ILE A 112 2.85 0.79 6.04
C ILE A 112 2.21 0.22 7.31
N ARG A 113 2.60 0.70 8.50
CA ARG A 113 1.99 0.26 9.77
C ARG A 113 0.54 0.69 9.83
N GLU A 114 0.27 1.97 9.58
CA GLU A 114 -1.08 2.51 9.57
C GLU A 114 -1.98 1.76 8.59
N PHE A 115 -1.47 1.42 7.40
CA PHE A 115 -2.28 0.70 6.42
C PHE A 115 -2.47 -0.78 6.77
N LEU A 116 -1.47 -1.46 7.36
CA LEU A 116 -1.64 -2.82 7.87
C LEU A 116 -2.59 -2.88 9.08
N GLU A 117 -2.60 -1.89 9.96
CA GLU A 117 -3.61 -1.77 11.02
C GLU A 117 -5.02 -1.58 10.45
N PHE A 118 -5.16 -0.77 9.40
CA PHE A 118 -6.43 -0.66 8.67
C PHE A 118 -6.86 -2.01 8.08
N VAL A 119 -5.96 -2.76 7.44
CA VAL A 119 -6.24 -4.12 6.93
C VAL A 119 -6.66 -5.05 8.08
N LYS A 120 -5.96 -5.01 9.21
CA LYS A 120 -6.24 -5.84 10.40
C LYS A 120 -7.65 -5.62 10.96
N GLY A 121 -8.18 -4.41 10.83
CA GLY A 121 -9.58 -4.10 11.17
C GLY A 121 -10.62 -4.95 10.42
N TYR A 122 -10.26 -5.55 9.27
CA TYR A 122 -11.15 -6.46 8.52
C TYR A 122 -11.14 -7.90 9.02
N PHE A 123 -10.16 -8.28 9.84
CA PHE A 123 -10.06 -9.60 10.46
C PHE A 123 -10.66 -9.66 11.86
N SER A 124 -10.89 -8.50 12.49
CA SER A 124 -11.34 -8.40 13.87
C SER A 124 -12.87 -8.40 14.02
N LYS A 125 -13.59 -9.13 13.14
CA LYS A 125 -15.05 -9.26 13.17
C LYS A 125 -15.49 -10.69 13.44
#